data_AF-A0A0G1PVU5-F1
#
_entry.id   AF-A0A0G1PVU5-F1
#
_cell.length_a   1.000
_cell.length_b   1.000
_cell.length_c   1.000
_cell.angle_alpha   90.00
_cell.angle_beta   90.00
_cell.angle_gamma   90.00
#
_symmetry.space_group_name_H-M   'P 1'
#
loop_
_entity.id
_entity.type
_entity.pdbx_description
1 polymer ?
#
loop_
_entity_poly.entity_id
_entity_poly.type
_entity_poly.pdbx_seq_one_letter_code
_entity_poly.pdbx_strand_id
1 'polypeptide(L)'
;MDTRTQKQVIIAIFFLGILFFIGGGFYFAFRSPASCFDKIQNQGEEDIDCGGPCATACEEKELKPLETAKTYFFSSRENFYDAAVRIRNLNLRYGAKSFSYTFKLIDGAGNEIGQKSGKSFILPGQSKYVIEPLVEAKGKPARVSFSYSDEQWERLEDFGELRLSVKNKFYSRTSAAAGETGFSKAEGTVFNDTPYDFDKIGVNVVLLGENNAPIAINKTEMRTLIAGEERYFKVIWFYPFEGDVKNVEAEAETNVFLQETFLKRFGE
;
A
#
# COMPACT_ATOMS: atom_id res chain seq x y z
N MET A 1 -51.27 31.69 -47.00
CA MET A 1 -51.67 31.38 -45.61
C MET A 1 -52.51 32.51 -45.10
N ASP A 2 -53.69 32.22 -44.57
CA ASP A 2 -54.55 33.25 -44.00
C ASP A 2 -53.87 33.85 -42.76
N THR A 3 -53.94 35.17 -42.54
CA THR A 3 -53.19 35.85 -41.46
C THR A 3 -53.51 35.28 -40.07
N ARG A 4 -54.71 34.72 -39.92
CA ARG A 4 -55.16 33.95 -38.75
C ARG A 4 -54.43 32.62 -38.59
N THR A 5 -54.27 31.85 -39.67
CA THR A 5 -53.52 30.58 -39.65
C THR A 5 -52.04 30.78 -39.34
N GLN A 6 -51.43 31.86 -39.82
CA GLN A 6 -50.02 32.17 -39.56
C GLN A 6 -49.77 32.52 -38.08
N LYS A 7 -50.68 33.28 -37.44
CA LYS A 7 -50.62 33.54 -36.00
C LYS A 7 -50.83 32.28 -35.16
N GLN A 8 -51.73 31.39 -35.58
CA GLN A 8 -51.97 30.11 -34.90
C GLN A 8 -50.73 29.19 -34.93
N VAL A 9 -50.01 29.14 -36.05
CA VAL A 9 -48.77 28.34 -36.18
C VAL A 9 -47.65 28.90 -35.29
N ILE A 10 -47.47 30.22 -35.24
CA ILE A 10 -46.43 30.84 -34.39
C ILE A 10 -46.69 30.54 -32.90
N ILE A 11 -47.95 30.67 -32.46
CA ILE A 11 -48.33 30.35 -31.08
C ILE A 11 -48.09 28.87 -30.77
N ALA A 12 -48.44 27.97 -31.70
CA ALA A 12 -48.23 26.53 -31.51
C ALA A 12 -46.74 26.16 -31.36
N ILE A 13 -45.86 26.75 -32.18
CA ILE A 13 -44.40 26.52 -32.11
C ILE A 13 -43.83 27.03 -30.78
N PHE A 14 -44.27 28.20 -30.31
CA PHE A 14 -43.83 28.77 -29.04
C PHE A 14 -44.22 27.87 -27.85
N PHE A 15 -45.47 27.38 -27.83
CA PHE A 15 -45.92 26.45 -26.80
C PHE A 15 -45.20 25.10 -26.85
N LEU A 16 -44.92 24.57 -28.04
CA LEU A 16 -44.11 23.36 -28.20
C LEU A 16 -42.67 23.56 -27.70
N GLY A 17 -42.08 24.73 -27.96
CA GLY A 17 -40.77 25.10 -27.43
C GLY A 17 -40.76 25.11 -25.90
N ILE A 18 -41.75 25.74 -25.27
CA ILE A 18 -41.89 25.75 -23.81
C ILE A 18 -42.05 24.33 -23.25
N LEU A 19 -42.91 23.51 -23.86
CA LEU A 19 -43.10 22.12 -23.43
C LEU A 19 -41.82 21.29 -23.57
N PHE A 20 -41.05 21.52 -24.63
CA PHE A 20 -39.75 20.87 -24.82
C PHE A 20 -38.73 21.31 -23.76
N PHE A 21 -38.66 22.59 -23.42
CA PHE A 21 -37.75 23.09 -22.36
C PHE A 21 -38.15 22.61 -20.97
N ILE A 22 -39.45 22.61 -20.64
CA ILE A 22 -39.94 22.09 -19.36
C ILE A 22 -39.72 20.58 -19.28
N GLY A 23 -40.08 19.85 -20.34
CA GLY A 23 -39.87 18.40 -20.41
C GLY A 23 -38.40 17.99 -20.37
N GLY A 24 -37.55 18.72 -21.10
CA GLY A 24 -36.09 18.54 -21.07
C GLY A 24 -35.50 18.88 -19.71
N GLY A 25 -35.90 19.99 -19.11
CA GLY A 25 -35.49 20.39 -17.76
C GLY A 25 -35.87 19.35 -16.70
N PHE A 26 -37.09 18.83 -16.75
CA PHE A 26 -37.53 17.72 -15.89
C PHE A 26 -36.72 16.44 -16.15
N TYR A 27 -36.52 16.07 -17.42
CA TYR A 27 -35.73 14.88 -17.76
C TYR A 27 -34.29 14.95 -17.23
N PHE A 28 -33.64 16.11 -17.32
CA PHE A 28 -32.29 16.30 -16.80
C PHE A 28 -32.24 16.44 -15.28
N ALA A 29 -33.23 17.09 -14.66
CA ALA A 29 -33.28 17.27 -13.20
C ALA A 29 -33.63 15.99 -12.44
N PHE A 30 -34.40 15.08 -13.05
CA PHE A 30 -34.82 13.81 -12.45
C PHE A 30 -34.09 12.59 -13.02
N ARG A 31 -32.98 12.80 -13.74
CA ARG A 31 -32.11 11.71 -14.14
C ARG A 31 -31.37 11.21 -12.89
N SER A 32 -31.81 10.07 -12.36
CA SER A 32 -31.09 9.41 -11.26
C SER A 32 -29.69 9.03 -11.73
N PRO A 33 -28.64 9.28 -10.93
CA PRO A 33 -27.34 8.68 -11.20
C PRO A 33 -27.44 7.15 -11.19
N ALA A 34 -26.56 6.48 -11.93
CA ALA A 34 -26.47 5.02 -11.93
C ALA A 34 -26.30 4.50 -10.49
N SER A 35 -27.17 3.57 -10.10
CA SER A 35 -27.24 3.03 -8.74
C SER A 35 -26.56 1.68 -8.67
N CYS A 36 -25.22 1.69 -8.63
CA CYS A 36 -24.38 0.48 -8.69
C CYS A 36 -24.32 -0.36 -7.40
N PHE A 37 -25.25 -0.18 -6.46
CA PHE A 37 -25.25 -0.87 -5.15
C PHE A 37 -26.68 -1.12 -4.62
N ASP A 38 -27.69 -1.07 -5.48
CA ASP A 38 -29.11 -1.18 -5.10
C ASP A 38 -29.67 -2.61 -5.21
N LYS A 39 -28.85 -3.57 -5.66
CA LYS A 39 -29.18 -4.98 -5.88
C LYS A 39 -30.21 -5.20 -6.99
N ILE A 40 -30.34 -4.28 -7.94
CA ILE A 40 -31.26 -4.35 -9.06
C ILE A 40 -30.49 -4.14 -10.37
N GLN A 41 -30.54 -5.12 -11.28
CA GLN A 41 -29.95 -4.96 -12.60
C GLN A 41 -30.71 -3.90 -13.42
N ASN A 42 -30.14 -2.70 -13.54
CA ASN A 42 -30.76 -1.58 -14.24
C ASN A 42 -29.72 -0.74 -15.02
N GLN A 43 -30.18 0.30 -15.71
CA GLN A 43 -29.31 1.36 -16.27
C GLN A 43 -28.15 0.91 -17.18
N GLY A 44 -28.27 -0.25 -17.82
CA GLY A 44 -27.26 -0.79 -18.74
C GLY A 44 -26.19 -1.65 -18.07
N GLU A 45 -26.43 -2.11 -16.85
CA GLU A 45 -25.63 -3.12 -16.15
C GLU A 45 -25.66 -4.48 -16.86
N GLU A 46 -24.49 -5.14 -16.91
CA GLU A 46 -24.32 -6.48 -17.48
C GLU A 46 -24.74 -7.59 -16.49
N ASP A 47 -24.67 -7.31 -15.19
CA ASP A 47 -25.14 -8.15 -14.07
C ASP A 47 -25.59 -7.25 -12.89
N ILE A 48 -26.26 -7.78 -11.87
CA ILE A 48 -26.77 -6.98 -10.73
C ILE A 48 -25.62 -6.15 -10.09
N ASP A 49 -25.77 -4.82 -10.10
CA ASP A 49 -24.78 -3.87 -9.60
C ASP A 49 -23.41 -4.02 -10.30
N CYS A 50 -23.38 -4.43 -11.57
CA CYS A 50 -22.16 -4.81 -12.27
C CYS A 50 -22.23 -4.61 -13.80
N GLY A 51 -21.13 -4.14 -14.39
CA GLY A 51 -21.00 -3.93 -15.84
C GLY A 51 -21.65 -2.62 -16.31
N GLY A 52 -21.43 -2.27 -17.58
CA GLY A 52 -21.86 -0.98 -18.12
C GLY A 52 -21.37 0.20 -17.27
N PRO A 53 -22.27 1.06 -16.72
CA PRO A 53 -21.88 2.17 -15.86
C PRO A 53 -21.29 1.74 -14.50
N CYS A 54 -21.40 0.46 -14.12
CA CYS A 54 -20.99 -0.08 -12.82
C CYS A 54 -19.80 -1.05 -12.91
N ALA A 55 -18.98 -0.97 -13.96
CA ALA A 55 -17.86 -1.87 -14.20
C ALA A 55 -16.85 -1.96 -13.02
N THR A 56 -16.60 -0.87 -12.30
CA THR A 56 -15.68 -0.85 -11.15
C THR A 56 -16.18 -1.64 -9.94
N ALA A 57 -17.50 -1.72 -9.74
CA ALA A 57 -18.10 -2.47 -8.62
C ALA A 57 -17.94 -3.98 -8.77
N CYS A 58 -17.85 -4.49 -10.01
CA CYS A 58 -17.54 -5.90 -10.28
C CYS A 58 -16.11 -6.24 -9.85
N GLU A 59 -15.16 -5.39 -10.22
CA GLU A 59 -13.74 -5.64 -9.97
C GLU A 59 -13.45 -5.71 -8.46
N GLU A 60 -14.14 -4.93 -7.64
CA GLU A 60 -14.02 -4.99 -6.18
C GLU A 60 -14.54 -6.29 -5.57
N LYS A 61 -15.61 -6.88 -6.13
CA LYS A 61 -16.15 -8.17 -5.66
C LYS A 61 -15.19 -9.34 -5.93
N GLU A 62 -14.27 -9.21 -6.89
CA GLU A 62 -13.32 -10.25 -7.28
C GLU A 62 -11.93 -10.10 -6.64
N LEU A 63 -11.73 -9.14 -5.73
CA LEU A 63 -10.44 -8.90 -5.11
C LEU A 63 -9.97 -10.09 -4.28
N LYS A 64 -8.75 -10.54 -4.58
CA LYS A 64 -8.10 -11.64 -3.87
C LYS A 64 -7.51 -11.15 -2.55
N PRO A 65 -7.60 -11.94 -1.46
CA PRO A 65 -6.93 -11.62 -0.20
C PRO A 65 -5.42 -11.59 -0.38
N LEU A 66 -4.71 -10.94 0.55
CA LEU A 66 -3.25 -10.94 0.57
C LEU A 66 -2.71 -12.35 0.86
N GLU A 67 -1.81 -12.83 0.02
CA GLU A 67 -1.08 -14.07 0.30
C GLU A 67 0.00 -13.81 1.35
N THR A 68 0.05 -14.66 2.36
CA THR A 68 1.06 -14.61 3.42
C THR A 68 2.02 -15.79 3.27
N ALA A 69 3.31 -15.50 3.23
CA ALA A 69 4.36 -16.51 3.24
C ALA A 69 4.77 -16.87 4.68
N LYS A 70 5.90 -17.56 4.81
CA LYS A 70 6.49 -17.89 6.11
C LYS A 70 6.76 -16.64 6.94
N THR A 71 6.42 -16.73 8.22
CA THR A 71 6.75 -15.71 9.23
C THR A 71 8.13 -15.96 9.84
N TYR A 72 8.79 -14.89 10.25
CA TYR A 72 10.12 -14.90 10.84
C TYR A 72 10.10 -14.11 12.14
N PHE A 73 10.90 -14.54 13.12
CA PHE A 73 11.16 -13.77 14.31
C PHE A 73 12.62 -13.95 14.73
N PHE A 74 13.21 -12.90 15.28
CA PHE A 74 14.61 -12.88 15.72
C PHE A 74 14.69 -12.22 17.09
N SER A 75 15.53 -12.75 17.98
CA SER A 75 15.77 -12.08 19.26
C SER A 75 16.49 -10.77 19.01
N SER A 76 15.93 -9.67 19.50
CA SER A 76 16.55 -8.35 19.40
C SER A 76 17.20 -7.98 20.72
N ARG A 77 16.49 -8.00 21.84
CA ARG A 77 17.09 -7.88 23.18
C ARG A 77 16.31 -8.73 24.18
N GLU A 78 16.71 -8.72 25.44
CA GLU A 78 15.99 -9.44 26.49
C GLU A 78 14.48 -9.12 26.43
N ASN A 79 13.65 -10.15 26.26
CA ASN A 79 12.19 -10.08 26.12
C ASN A 79 11.66 -9.34 24.88
N PHE A 80 12.51 -8.95 23.92
CA PHE A 80 12.06 -8.31 22.67
C PHE A 80 12.50 -9.11 21.44
N TYR A 81 11.61 -9.15 20.46
CA TYR A 81 11.83 -9.86 19.20
C TYR A 81 11.44 -8.97 18.02
N ASP A 82 12.19 -9.06 16.93
CA ASP A 82 11.78 -8.45 15.67
C ASP A 82 11.01 -9.50 14.87
N ALA A 83 9.84 -9.14 14.34
CA ALA A 83 8.97 -10.03 13.58
C ALA A 83 8.83 -9.57 12.13
N ALA A 84 8.72 -10.53 11.21
CA ALA A 84 8.38 -10.24 9.82
C ALA A 84 7.50 -11.31 9.18
N VAL A 85 6.80 -10.89 8.13
CA VAL A 85 6.15 -11.78 7.17
C VAL A 85 6.38 -11.22 5.77
N ARG A 86 6.54 -12.10 4.79
CA ARG A 86 6.48 -11.69 3.38
C ARG A 86 5.05 -11.83 2.90
N ILE A 87 4.49 -10.76 2.36
CA ILE A 87 3.14 -10.72 1.81
C ILE A 87 3.19 -10.49 0.30
N ARG A 88 2.11 -10.86 -0.38
CA ARG A 88 1.94 -10.60 -1.80
C ARG A 88 0.50 -10.19 -2.12
N ASN A 89 0.38 -9.14 -2.92
CA ASN A 89 -0.87 -8.72 -3.50
C ASN A 89 -0.99 -9.33 -4.91
N LEU A 90 -1.99 -10.20 -5.11
CA LEU A 90 -2.25 -10.81 -6.41
C LEU A 90 -3.11 -9.94 -7.33
N ASN A 91 -3.69 -8.86 -6.81
CA ASN A 91 -4.51 -7.94 -7.59
C ASN A 91 -3.58 -6.99 -8.36
N LEU A 92 -3.63 -7.04 -9.69
CA LEU A 92 -2.70 -6.30 -10.55
C LEU A 92 -3.09 -4.83 -10.79
N ARG A 93 -4.32 -4.46 -10.45
CA ARG A 93 -4.85 -3.08 -10.60
C ARG A 93 -5.23 -2.42 -9.28
N TYR A 94 -5.30 -3.18 -8.20
CA TYR A 94 -5.73 -2.69 -6.89
C TYR A 94 -4.63 -2.92 -5.87
N GLY A 95 -4.33 -1.90 -5.07
CA GLY A 95 -3.49 -2.01 -3.89
C GLY A 95 -4.32 -1.79 -2.63
N ALA A 96 -3.87 -2.32 -1.50
CA ALA A 96 -4.45 -1.95 -0.22
C ALA A 96 -3.73 -0.69 0.26
N LYS A 97 -4.41 0.46 0.16
CA LYS A 97 -3.93 1.77 0.63
C LYS A 97 -3.59 1.75 2.11
N SER A 98 -4.36 1.00 2.87
CA SER A 98 -4.13 0.74 4.28
C SER A 98 -4.72 -0.62 4.64
N PHE A 99 -4.06 -1.34 5.53
CA PHE A 99 -4.62 -2.47 6.27
C PHE A 99 -3.98 -2.52 7.67
N SER A 100 -4.74 -3.01 8.64
CA SER A 100 -4.26 -3.28 9.99
C SER A 100 -3.56 -4.65 10.03
N TYR A 101 -2.48 -4.79 10.80
CA TYR A 101 -1.86 -6.09 11.04
C TYR A 101 -1.55 -6.30 12.52
N THR A 102 -1.41 -7.56 12.91
CA THR A 102 -0.95 -7.97 14.24
C THR A 102 0.03 -9.14 14.13
N PHE A 103 1.17 -9.00 14.78
CA PHE A 103 2.08 -10.11 15.08
C PHE A 103 1.83 -10.61 16.50
N LYS A 104 1.76 -11.93 16.67
CA LYS A 104 1.64 -12.57 17.98
C LYS A 104 2.78 -13.56 18.19
N LEU A 105 3.49 -13.42 19.29
CA LEU A 105 4.54 -14.32 19.73
C LEU A 105 3.91 -15.43 20.59
N ILE A 106 4.20 -16.68 20.23
CA ILE A 106 3.55 -17.86 20.80
C ILE A 106 4.63 -18.79 21.37
N ASP A 107 4.45 -19.24 22.61
CA ASP A 107 5.37 -20.17 23.27
C ASP A 107 5.23 -21.62 22.75
N GLY A 108 6.04 -22.53 23.28
CA GLY A 108 6.00 -23.96 22.93
C GLY A 108 4.73 -24.69 23.39
N ALA A 109 3.98 -24.12 24.34
CA ALA A 109 2.71 -24.66 24.83
C ALA A 109 1.49 -24.13 24.04
N GLY A 110 1.70 -23.17 23.14
CA GLY A 110 0.66 -22.56 22.33
C GLY A 110 0.05 -21.28 22.92
N ASN A 111 0.58 -20.75 24.03
CA ASN A 111 0.08 -19.53 24.64
C ASN A 111 0.65 -18.29 23.93
N GLU A 112 -0.18 -17.27 23.78
CA GLU A 112 0.27 -15.94 23.39
C GLU A 112 1.07 -15.32 24.54
N ILE A 113 2.33 -14.98 24.27
CA ILE A 113 3.24 -14.37 25.26
C ILE A 113 3.58 -12.92 24.94
N GLY A 114 3.14 -12.42 23.78
CA GLY A 114 3.40 -11.07 23.32
C GLY A 114 2.66 -10.77 22.02
N GLN A 115 2.31 -9.51 21.79
CA GLN A 115 1.73 -9.08 20.52
C GLN A 115 2.07 -7.62 20.23
N LYS A 116 2.08 -7.27 18.94
CA LYS A 116 2.18 -5.89 18.49
C LYS A 116 1.41 -5.71 17.19
N SER A 117 0.67 -4.61 17.12
CA SER A 117 -0.17 -4.26 15.97
C SER A 117 0.33 -3.00 15.30
N GLY A 118 0.06 -2.88 14.01
CA GLY A 118 0.43 -1.72 13.21
C GLY A 118 -0.47 -1.58 11.97
N LYS A 119 -0.10 -0.64 11.11
CA LYS A 119 -0.73 -0.46 9.79
C LYS A 119 0.33 -0.56 8.71
N SER A 120 -0.06 -1.10 7.56
CA SER A 120 0.77 -1.09 6.37
C SER A 120 -0.08 -0.87 5.13
N PHE A 121 0.56 -0.91 3.97
CA PHE A 121 -0.05 -0.77 2.65
C PHE A 121 0.66 -1.73 1.70
N ILE A 122 0.05 -2.02 0.55
CA ILE A 122 0.70 -2.81 -0.50
C ILE A 122 0.18 -2.39 -1.87
N LEU A 123 1.11 -2.18 -2.80
CA LEU A 123 0.79 -1.75 -4.17
C LEU A 123 0.25 -2.92 -5.01
N PRO A 124 -0.40 -2.64 -6.15
CA PRO A 124 -0.83 -3.68 -7.08
C PRO A 124 0.32 -4.61 -7.49
N GLY A 125 0.08 -5.92 -7.46
CA GLY A 125 1.09 -6.93 -7.84
C GLY A 125 2.33 -7.03 -6.94
N GLN A 126 2.47 -6.19 -5.92
CA GLN A 126 3.68 -6.10 -5.10
C GLN A 126 3.85 -7.33 -4.21
N SER A 127 5.10 -7.73 -3.99
CA SER A 127 5.49 -8.55 -2.83
C SER A 127 6.48 -7.76 -1.99
N LYS A 128 6.33 -7.81 -0.66
CA LYS A 128 7.18 -7.07 0.27
C LYS A 128 7.22 -7.73 1.64
N TYR A 129 8.20 -7.36 2.45
CA TYR A 129 8.18 -7.65 3.88
C TYR A 129 7.32 -6.64 4.66
N VAL A 130 6.53 -7.14 5.61
CA VAL A 130 6.01 -6.34 6.73
C VAL A 130 6.89 -6.65 7.92
N ILE A 131 7.62 -5.64 8.42
CA ILE A 131 8.55 -5.76 9.54
C ILE A 131 8.01 -5.00 10.74
N GLU A 132 7.97 -5.68 11.90
CA GLU A 132 7.62 -5.10 13.19
C GLU A 132 8.75 -5.33 14.20
N PRO A 133 9.61 -4.32 14.43
CA PRO A 133 10.68 -4.42 15.42
C PRO A 133 10.16 -4.33 16.85
N LEU A 134 10.94 -4.85 17.80
CA LEU A 134 10.71 -4.68 19.24
C LEU A 134 9.31 -5.12 19.70
N VAL A 135 8.88 -6.30 19.32
CA VAL A 135 7.71 -6.98 19.88
C VAL A 135 8.09 -7.56 21.25
N GLU A 136 7.48 -7.05 22.32
CA GLU A 136 7.72 -7.52 23.69
C GLU A 136 7.08 -8.89 23.92
N ALA A 137 7.76 -9.77 24.65
CA ALA A 137 7.31 -11.10 25.02
C ALA A 137 7.61 -11.41 26.50
N LYS A 138 6.65 -12.05 27.18
CA LYS A 138 6.77 -12.53 28.56
C LYS A 138 7.47 -13.90 28.66
N GLY A 139 8.43 -14.16 27.78
CA GLY A 139 9.13 -15.45 27.69
C GLY A 139 9.77 -15.69 26.33
N LYS A 140 10.26 -16.92 26.11
CA LYS A 140 10.87 -17.34 24.84
C LYS A 140 9.79 -17.85 23.87
N PRO A 141 9.56 -17.20 22.72
CA PRO A 141 8.65 -17.68 21.71
C PRO A 141 9.22 -18.90 20.99
N ALA A 142 8.32 -19.81 20.63
CA ALA A 142 8.58 -20.92 19.72
C ALA A 142 8.21 -20.56 18.27
N ARG A 143 7.20 -19.69 18.09
CA ARG A 143 6.74 -19.25 16.77
C ARG A 143 6.12 -17.86 16.83
N VAL A 144 5.91 -17.28 15.65
CA VAL A 144 5.15 -16.03 15.48
C VAL A 144 4.01 -16.26 14.50
N SER A 145 2.81 -15.76 14.81
CA SER A 145 1.69 -15.70 13.87
C SER A 145 1.48 -14.26 13.38
N PHE A 146 0.90 -14.15 12.19
CA PHE A 146 0.54 -12.90 11.55
C PHE A 146 -0.93 -12.95 11.15
N SER A 147 -1.65 -11.86 11.41
CA SER A 147 -3.02 -11.65 10.95
C SER A 147 -3.18 -10.22 10.47
N TYR A 148 -4.09 -10.00 9.51
CA TYR A 148 -4.43 -8.68 9.00
C TYR A 148 -5.95 -8.49 8.89
N SER A 149 -6.38 -7.24 8.81
CA SER A 149 -7.79 -6.83 8.70
C SER A 149 -7.90 -5.42 8.11
N ASP A 150 -9.14 -5.00 7.87
CA ASP A 150 -9.51 -3.62 7.51
C ASP A 150 -8.85 -3.11 6.22
N GLU A 151 -8.73 -3.98 5.22
CA GLU A 151 -8.13 -3.66 3.93
C GLU A 151 -8.95 -2.61 3.20
N GLN A 152 -8.34 -1.45 2.96
CA GLN A 152 -8.89 -0.38 2.15
C GLN A 152 -8.30 -0.50 0.75
N TRP A 153 -8.98 -1.24 -0.10
CA TRP A 153 -8.58 -1.44 -1.49
C TRP A 153 -8.84 -0.18 -2.33
N GLU A 154 -7.85 0.22 -3.12
CA GLU A 154 -7.95 1.34 -4.02
C GLU A 154 -7.32 0.95 -5.36
N ARG A 155 -8.04 1.26 -6.45
CA ARG A 155 -7.55 1.06 -7.81
C ARG A 155 -6.44 2.07 -8.08
N LEU A 156 -5.30 1.61 -8.58
CA LEU A 156 -4.18 2.47 -8.96
C LEU A 156 -4.04 2.45 -10.47
N GLU A 157 -4.61 3.47 -11.12
CA GLU A 157 -4.44 3.72 -12.55
C GLU A 157 -3.49 4.89 -12.77
N ASP A 158 -2.80 4.90 -13.91
CA ASP A 158 -2.03 6.04 -14.42
C ASP A 158 -0.85 6.57 -13.57
N PHE A 159 -0.54 5.95 -12.43
CA PHE A 159 0.66 6.30 -11.64
C PHE A 159 1.98 5.87 -12.32
N GLY A 160 1.92 4.97 -13.29
CA GLY A 160 3.09 4.28 -13.81
C GLY A 160 3.71 3.31 -12.79
N GLU A 161 4.91 2.83 -13.07
CA GLU A 161 5.62 1.90 -12.17
C GLU A 161 6.39 2.67 -11.09
N LEU A 162 6.23 2.29 -9.82
CA LEU A 162 7.06 2.81 -8.73
C LEU A 162 8.46 2.19 -8.82
N ARG A 163 9.39 2.90 -9.46
CA ARG A 163 10.77 2.46 -9.69
C ARG A 163 11.75 3.04 -8.66
N LEU A 164 11.62 2.57 -7.42
CA LEU A 164 12.60 2.83 -6.36
C LEU A 164 13.60 1.66 -6.30
N SER A 165 14.88 1.92 -6.57
CA SER A 165 15.91 0.87 -6.61
C SER A 165 16.94 1.04 -5.49
N VAL A 166 17.31 -0.06 -4.84
CA VAL A 166 18.31 -0.05 -3.75
C VAL A 166 19.65 -0.59 -4.23
N LYS A 167 20.66 0.28 -4.25
CA LYS A 167 22.01 0.03 -4.77
C LYS A 167 23.06 0.04 -3.66
N ASN A 168 24.26 -0.44 -3.98
CA ASN A 168 25.45 -0.36 -3.14
C ASN A 168 25.24 -0.87 -1.71
N LYS A 169 24.49 -1.98 -1.58
CA LYS A 169 24.15 -2.57 -0.29
C LYS A 169 25.39 -3.17 0.35
N PHE A 170 25.66 -2.78 1.58
CA PHE A 170 26.80 -3.25 2.34
C PHE A 170 26.42 -3.57 3.79
N TYR A 171 27.08 -4.55 4.37
CA TYR A 171 26.93 -4.94 5.76
C TYR A 171 28.29 -4.94 6.45
N SER A 172 28.35 -4.44 7.69
CA SER A 172 29.54 -4.54 8.51
C SER A 172 29.22 -4.68 10.00
N ARG A 173 30.13 -5.33 10.73
CA ARG A 173 30.18 -5.23 12.19
C ARG A 173 30.59 -3.82 12.59
N THR A 174 29.97 -3.31 13.64
CA THR A 174 30.27 -2.00 14.21
C THR A 174 31.51 -2.09 15.10
N SER A 175 32.37 -1.08 15.08
CA SER A 175 33.55 -1.01 15.95
C SER A 175 33.43 0.09 17.00
N ALA A 176 33.40 -0.30 18.28
CA ALA A 176 33.45 0.66 19.39
C ALA A 176 34.73 1.50 19.38
N ALA A 177 35.86 0.93 18.89
CA ALA A 177 37.12 1.66 18.74
C ALA A 177 37.07 2.75 17.66
N ALA A 178 36.15 2.62 16.69
CA ALA A 178 35.86 3.65 15.69
C ALA A 178 34.76 4.64 16.14
N GLY A 179 34.32 4.56 17.41
CA GLY A 179 33.26 5.41 17.97
C GLY A 179 31.87 5.10 17.44
N GLU A 180 31.67 3.93 16.82
CA GLU A 180 30.38 3.56 16.25
C GLU A 180 29.48 2.86 17.29
N THR A 181 28.17 3.09 17.21
CA THR A 181 27.18 2.54 18.14
C THR A 181 26.42 1.35 17.57
N GLY A 182 26.11 0.38 18.42
CA GLY A 182 25.39 -0.84 18.07
C GLY A 182 26.32 -2.00 17.73
N PHE A 183 25.74 -3.13 17.37
CA PHE A 183 26.45 -4.37 17.09
C PHE A 183 26.87 -4.50 15.63
N SER A 184 25.98 -4.13 14.71
CA SER A 184 26.26 -4.12 13.28
C SER A 184 25.34 -3.18 12.53
N LYS A 185 25.68 -2.89 11.27
CA LYS A 185 24.91 -2.00 10.40
C LYS A 185 24.79 -2.55 8.98
N ALA A 186 23.73 -2.14 8.30
CA ALA A 186 23.59 -2.27 6.86
C ALA A 186 23.31 -0.90 6.23
N GLU A 187 23.91 -0.65 5.09
CA GLU A 187 23.95 0.65 4.43
C GLU A 187 23.75 0.49 2.92
N GLY A 188 23.32 1.56 2.26
CA GLY A 188 23.19 1.59 0.80
C GLY A 188 22.58 2.90 0.32
N THR A 189 22.22 2.96 -0.96
CA THR A 189 21.53 4.11 -1.57
C THR A 189 20.20 3.70 -2.20
N VAL A 190 19.17 4.53 -2.03
CA VAL A 190 17.90 4.42 -2.75
C VAL A 190 17.92 5.42 -3.90
N PHE A 191 17.73 4.95 -5.12
CA PHE A 191 17.58 5.78 -6.32
C PHE A 191 16.11 5.89 -6.72
N ASN A 192 15.66 7.11 -6.96
CA ASN A 192 14.30 7.39 -7.43
C ASN A 192 14.27 7.55 -8.96
N ASP A 193 13.91 6.49 -9.67
CA ASP A 193 13.68 6.51 -11.11
C ASP A 193 12.19 6.75 -11.44
N THR A 194 11.52 7.59 -10.66
CA THR A 194 10.15 8.02 -10.94
C THR A 194 10.14 9.51 -11.24
N PRO A 195 9.10 10.02 -11.94
CA PRO A 195 8.95 11.47 -12.14
C PRO A 195 8.45 12.19 -10.88
N TYR A 196 8.29 11.51 -9.75
CA TYR A 196 7.67 12.03 -8.54
C TYR A 196 8.70 12.33 -7.45
N ASP A 197 8.44 13.39 -6.69
CA ASP A 197 9.23 13.78 -5.53
C ASP A 197 8.54 13.24 -4.27
N PHE A 198 9.23 12.43 -3.47
CA PHE A 198 8.64 11.76 -2.30
C PHE A 198 9.08 12.41 -0.99
N ASP A 199 8.16 12.71 -0.08
CA ASP A 199 8.48 13.24 1.26
C ASP A 199 8.98 12.15 2.19
N LYS A 200 8.48 10.91 2.04
CA LYS A 200 8.83 9.80 2.93
C LYS A 200 9.00 8.50 2.15
N ILE A 201 10.11 7.82 2.42
CA ILE A 201 10.40 6.48 1.89
C ILE A 201 10.84 5.59 3.05
N GLY A 202 10.17 4.44 3.18
CA GLY A 202 10.62 3.36 4.04
C GLY A 202 11.65 2.49 3.33
N VAL A 203 12.57 1.92 4.09
CA VAL A 203 13.48 0.89 3.60
C VAL A 203 13.44 -0.29 4.56
N ASN A 204 12.93 -1.42 4.05
CA ASN A 204 12.94 -2.69 4.75
C ASN A 204 14.26 -3.39 4.43
N VAL A 205 14.97 -3.87 5.45
CA VAL A 205 16.27 -4.54 5.29
C VAL A 205 16.23 -5.92 5.92
N VAL A 206 16.64 -6.92 5.16
CA VAL A 206 16.74 -8.31 5.56
C VAL A 206 18.18 -8.78 5.34
N LEU A 207 18.83 -9.18 6.42
CA LEU A 207 20.13 -9.83 6.36
C LEU A 207 19.92 -11.32 6.12
N LEU A 208 20.56 -11.83 5.08
CA LEU A 208 20.44 -13.21 4.63
C LEU A 208 21.73 -13.97 4.94
N GLY A 209 21.57 -15.15 5.54
CA GLY A 209 22.65 -16.11 5.77
C GLY A 209 22.75 -17.14 4.63
N GLU A 210 23.19 -18.34 4.98
CA GLU A 210 23.26 -19.48 4.06
C GLU A 210 21.89 -19.80 3.45
N ASN A 211 21.87 -20.23 2.18
CA ASN A 211 20.64 -20.57 1.43
C ASN A 211 19.58 -19.47 1.37
N ASN A 212 19.96 -18.18 1.44
CA ASN A 212 19.06 -17.03 1.50
C ASN A 212 18.07 -17.08 2.69
N ALA A 213 18.46 -17.72 3.80
CA ALA A 213 17.64 -17.71 5.01
C ALA A 213 17.76 -16.33 5.71
N PRO A 214 16.65 -15.66 6.04
CA PRO A 214 16.69 -14.47 6.88
C PRO A 214 17.28 -14.77 8.26
N ILE A 215 18.27 -13.99 8.70
CA ILE A 215 18.94 -14.12 10.02
C ILE A 215 18.77 -12.88 10.90
N ALA A 216 18.46 -11.73 10.31
CA ALA A 216 18.09 -10.52 11.02
C ALA A 216 17.30 -9.60 10.09
N ILE A 217 16.39 -8.83 10.67
CA ILE A 217 15.50 -7.90 9.96
C ILE A 217 15.50 -6.58 10.70
N ASN A 218 15.33 -5.49 9.97
CA ASN A 218 15.07 -4.18 10.55
C ASN A 218 14.54 -3.25 9.44
N LYS A 219 14.06 -2.08 9.81
CA LYS A 219 13.57 -1.07 8.88
C LYS A 219 14.06 0.32 9.26
N THR A 220 14.14 1.20 8.28
CA THR A 220 14.41 2.62 8.48
C THR A 220 13.52 3.45 7.59
N GLU A 221 13.51 4.75 7.82
CA GLU A 221 12.83 5.71 6.97
C GLU A 221 13.80 6.84 6.62
N MET A 222 13.66 7.34 5.40
CA MET A 222 14.25 8.61 4.99
C MET A 222 13.14 9.57 4.60
N ARG A 223 13.42 10.85 4.82
CA ARG A 223 12.58 11.91 4.26
C ARG A 223 13.10 12.30 2.89
N THR A 224 12.33 13.04 2.11
CA THR A 224 12.70 13.76 0.89
C THR A 224 13.60 12.98 -0.07
N LEU A 225 13.03 12.41 -1.13
CA LEU A 225 13.78 11.87 -2.25
C LEU A 225 13.18 12.40 -3.55
N ILE A 226 13.91 13.30 -4.20
CA ILE A 226 13.47 13.97 -5.43
C ILE A 226 13.64 13.00 -6.61
N ALA A 227 12.84 13.19 -7.66
CA ALA A 227 12.98 12.48 -8.92
C ALA A 227 14.43 12.55 -9.44
N GLY A 228 15.00 11.40 -9.79
CA GLY A 228 16.36 11.28 -10.31
C GLY A 228 17.48 11.38 -9.27
N GLU A 229 17.17 11.49 -7.97
CA GLU A 229 18.18 11.53 -6.90
C GLU A 229 18.49 10.15 -6.32
N GLU A 230 19.71 10.04 -5.75
CA GLU A 230 20.09 8.95 -4.85
C GLU A 230 20.23 9.45 -3.42
N ARG A 231 19.70 8.69 -2.45
CA ARG A 231 19.84 9.01 -1.04
C ARG A 231 20.33 7.82 -0.23
N TYR A 232 21.32 8.10 0.61
CA TYR A 232 21.91 7.12 1.51
C TYR A 232 20.94 6.74 2.64
N PHE A 233 20.92 5.47 2.99
CA PHE A 233 20.26 4.96 4.19
C PHE A 233 21.21 4.10 5.03
N LYS A 234 20.88 4.01 6.32
CA LYS A 234 21.55 3.13 7.27
C LYS A 234 20.54 2.52 8.22
N VAL A 235 20.76 1.24 8.53
CA VAL A 235 20.02 0.50 9.55
C VAL A 235 21.01 -0.11 10.52
N ILE A 236 20.74 0.01 11.82
CA ILE A 236 21.62 -0.46 12.89
C ILE A 236 20.91 -1.54 13.69
N TRP A 237 21.58 -2.67 13.86
CA TRP A 237 21.22 -3.66 14.88
C TRP A 237 22.03 -3.35 16.14
N PHE A 238 21.35 -2.95 17.21
CA PHE A 238 22.01 -2.59 18.46
C PHE A 238 22.52 -3.79 19.26
N TYR A 239 21.97 -4.97 19.00
CA TYR A 239 22.21 -6.16 19.78
C TYR A 239 22.68 -7.33 18.91
N PRO A 240 23.38 -8.32 19.50
CA PRO A 240 23.84 -9.50 18.80
C PRO A 240 22.73 -10.35 18.20
N PHE A 241 22.99 -10.89 17.01
CA PHE A 241 22.20 -11.96 16.38
C PHE A 241 23.15 -13.08 15.90
N GLU A 242 22.60 -14.28 15.78
CA GLU A 242 23.34 -15.47 15.37
C GLU A 242 23.42 -15.60 13.84
N GLY A 243 24.53 -16.15 13.36
CA GLY A 243 24.77 -16.44 11.94
C GLY A 243 25.66 -15.42 11.22
N ASP A 244 26.19 -15.85 10.08
CA ASP A 244 27.02 -15.05 9.18
C ASP A 244 26.16 -14.42 8.08
N VAL A 245 26.32 -13.11 7.89
CA VAL A 245 25.64 -12.40 6.80
C VAL A 245 26.35 -12.73 5.48
N LYS A 246 25.61 -13.31 4.54
CA LYS A 246 26.07 -13.60 3.17
C LYS A 246 25.55 -12.60 2.16
N ASN A 247 24.36 -12.05 2.39
CA ASN A 247 23.75 -11.07 1.49
C ASN A 247 22.87 -10.08 2.26
N VAL A 248 22.64 -8.91 1.67
CA VAL A 248 21.73 -7.88 2.16
C VAL A 248 20.63 -7.69 1.12
N GLU A 249 19.40 -8.02 1.50
CA GLU A 249 18.21 -7.65 0.76
C GLU A 249 17.66 -6.34 1.36
N ALA A 250 17.35 -5.38 0.50
CA ALA A 250 16.76 -4.13 0.92
C ALA A 250 15.75 -3.67 -0.13
N GLU A 251 14.56 -3.30 0.33
CA GLU A 251 13.43 -2.89 -0.48
C GLU A 251 12.98 -1.50 -0.03
N ALA A 252 12.98 -0.55 -0.96
CA ALA A 252 12.43 0.78 -0.72
C ALA A 252 10.92 0.76 -1.00
N GLU A 253 10.15 1.40 -0.14
CA GLU A 253 8.70 1.46 -0.26
C GLU A 253 8.14 2.84 0.08
N THR A 254 7.06 3.21 -0.59
CA THR A 254 6.29 4.40 -0.25
C THR A 254 4.82 4.23 -0.63
N ASN A 255 3.93 4.90 0.10
CA ASN A 255 2.50 4.75 -0.09
C ASN A 255 1.98 5.79 -1.09
N VAL A 256 1.88 5.40 -2.36
CA VAL A 256 1.48 6.30 -3.46
C VAL A 256 -0.01 6.66 -3.44
N PHE A 257 -0.82 6.02 -2.59
CA PHE A 257 -2.23 6.34 -2.39
C PHE A 257 -2.47 7.55 -1.47
N LEU A 258 -1.42 8.04 -0.80
CA LEU A 258 -1.49 9.14 0.16
C LEU A 258 -0.91 10.40 -0.48
N GLN A 259 -1.68 11.49 -0.51
CA GLN A 259 -1.21 12.75 -1.10
C GLN A 259 -0.01 13.34 -0.34
N GLU A 260 0.03 13.16 0.98
CA GLU A 260 1.13 13.58 1.84
C GLU A 260 2.45 12.87 1.56
N THR A 261 2.43 11.75 0.83
CA THR A 261 3.64 11.06 0.37
C THR A 261 4.41 11.88 -0.66
N PHE A 262 3.72 12.71 -1.44
CA PHE A 262 4.34 13.53 -2.48
C PHE A 262 4.77 14.89 -1.92
N LEU A 263 5.98 15.31 -2.26
CA LEU A 263 6.43 16.66 -1.94
C LEU A 263 5.59 17.67 -2.73
N LYS A 264 4.90 18.56 -2.00
CA LYS A 264 4.21 19.69 -2.62
C LYS A 264 5.25 20.60 -3.26
N ARG A 265 5.24 20.71 -4.58
CA ARG A 265 5.93 21.79 -5.28
C ARG A 265 5.15 23.07 -4.97
N PHE A 266 5.69 23.93 -4.11
CA PHE A 266 5.09 25.25 -3.88
C PHE A 266 5.16 26.03 -5.19
N GLY A 267 4.02 26.24 -5.86
CA GLY A 267 3.95 27.04 -7.09
C GLY A 267 2.97 26.59 -8.18
N GLU A 268 2.24 25.49 -8.01
CA GLU A 268 1.10 25.10 -8.86
C GLU A 268 -0.20 25.02 -8.05
#